data_AF-A0AAX3M5K9-F1
#
_entry.id   AF-A0AAX3M5K9-F1
#
_cell.length_a   1.000
_cell.length_b   1.000
_cell.length_c   1.000
_cell.angle_alpha   90.00
_cell.angle_beta   90.00
_cell.angle_gamma   90.00
#
_symmetry.space_group_name_H-M   'P 1'
#
loop_
_entity.id
_entity.type
_entity.pdbx_description
1 polymer ?
#
loop_
_entity_poly.entity_id
_entity_poly.type
_entity_poly.pdbx_seq_one_letter_code
_entity_poly.pdbx_strand_id
1 'polypeptide(L)'
;MGAIYFALQIAGFLALLLISWYFFDKRYKGKQRSSQQQNDILKHSYPTPEVFVDPADGKTYRVYYHEQTGTRSYVEEYSQS
;
A
#
# COMPACT_ATOMS: atom_id res chain seq x y z
N MET A 1 -41.16 -12.56 18.15
CA MET A 1 -40.27 -11.51 18.67
C MET A 1 -38.78 -11.84 18.53
N GLY A 2 -38.33 -13.08 18.83
CA GLY A 2 -36.89 -13.42 18.76
C GLY A 2 -36.25 -13.37 17.36
N ALA A 3 -36.96 -13.81 16.31
CA ALA A 3 -36.39 -13.86 14.95
C ALA A 3 -35.98 -12.49 14.38
N ILE A 4 -36.72 -11.43 14.71
CA ILE A 4 -36.43 -10.05 14.29
C ILE A 4 -35.16 -9.53 14.96
N TYR A 5 -34.94 -9.89 16.24
CA TYR A 5 -33.74 -9.51 16.97
C TYR A 5 -32.49 -10.13 16.35
N PHE A 6 -32.52 -11.43 16.05
CA PHE A 6 -31.41 -12.11 15.38
C PHE A 6 -31.17 -11.60 13.96
N ALA A 7 -32.22 -11.30 13.20
CA ALA A 7 -32.10 -10.71 11.87
C ALA A 7 -31.39 -9.35 11.91
N LEU A 8 -31.72 -8.50 12.88
CA LEU A 8 -31.07 -7.20 13.07
C LEU A 8 -29.59 -7.36 13.45
N GLN A 9 -29.29 -8.34 14.29
CA GLN A 9 -27.94 -8.62 14.78
C GLN A 9 -27.04 -9.16 13.67
N ILE A 10 -27.56 -10.06 12.83
CA ILE A 10 -26.88 -10.58 11.63
C ILE A 10 -26.65 -9.46 10.62
N ALA A 11 -27.66 -8.62 10.38
CA ALA A 11 -27.52 -7.49 9.47
C ALA A 11 -26.43 -6.49 9.94
N GLY A 12 -26.39 -6.20 11.24
CA GLY A 12 -25.33 -5.37 11.84
C GLY A 12 -23.93 -5.98 11.69
N PHE A 13 -23.81 -7.29 11.91
CA PHE A 13 -22.54 -8.00 11.71
C PHE A 13 -22.06 -7.96 10.26
N LEU A 14 -22.96 -8.21 9.30
CA LEU A 14 -22.65 -8.13 7.87
C LEU A 14 -22.26 -6.71 7.46
N ALA A 15 -22.92 -5.69 7.98
CA ALA A 15 -22.56 -4.29 7.72
C ALA A 15 -21.13 -3.97 8.19
N LEU A 16 -20.73 -4.41 9.39
CA LEU A 16 -19.36 -4.24 9.88
C LEU A 16 -18.33 -4.96 9.00
N LEU A 17 -18.66 -6.17 8.54
CA LEU A 17 -17.79 -6.96 7.66
C LEU A 17 -17.57 -6.25 6.31
N LEU A 18 -18.65 -5.72 5.71
CA LEU A 18 -18.57 -4.96 4.46
C LEU A 18 -17.78 -3.65 4.62
N ILE A 19 -17.98 -2.92 5.73
CA ILE A 19 -17.22 -1.70 6.02
C ILE A 19 -15.74 -2.02 6.20
N SER A 20 -15.40 -3.08 6.95
CA SER A 20 -14.02 -3.52 7.15
C SER A 20 -13.37 -3.88 5.82
N TRP A 21 -14.05 -4.65 4.97
CA TRP A 21 -13.55 -5.03 3.64
C TRP A 21 -13.34 -3.82 2.72
N TYR A 22 -14.29 -2.89 2.68
CA TYR A 22 -14.19 -1.68 1.85
C TYR A 22 -13.03 -0.77 2.27
N PHE A 23 -12.81 -0.60 3.58
CA PHE A 23 -11.67 0.16 4.09
C PHE A 23 -10.33 -0.55 3.88
N PHE A 24 -10.32 -1.88 3.95
CA PHE A 24 -9.12 -2.68 3.65
C PHE A 24 -8.69 -2.49 2.19
N ASP A 25 -9.60 -2.63 1.22
CA ASP A 25 -9.29 -2.52 -0.22
C ASP A 25 -8.67 -1.16 -0.60
N LYS A 26 -9.13 -0.07 0.04
CA LYS A 26 -8.64 1.29 -0.22
C LYS A 26 -7.18 1.50 0.22
N ARG A 27 -6.69 0.79 1.23
CA ARG A 27 -5.30 0.95 1.73
C ARG A 27 -4.28 0.17 0.90
N TYR A 28 -4.67 -0.93 0.27
CA TYR A 28 -3.75 -1.77 -0.50
C TYR A 28 -3.63 -1.37 -1.98
N LYS A 29 -4.67 -0.78 -2.58
CA LYS A 29 -4.62 -0.32 -3.97
C LYS A 29 -3.78 0.95 -4.19
N GLY A 30 -3.45 1.69 -3.14
CA GLY A 30 -2.58 2.88 -3.21
C GLY A 30 -1.08 2.59 -3.37
N LYS A 31 -0.64 1.33 -3.23
CA LYS A 31 0.78 0.93 -3.33
C LYS A 31 1.20 0.46 -4.72
N GLN A 32 0.31 0.43 -5.72
CA GLN A 32 0.73 0.30 -7.11
C GLN A 32 1.16 1.67 -7.63
N ARG A 33 2.33 2.14 -7.17
CA ARG A 33 3.03 3.23 -7.87
C ARG A 33 3.32 2.70 -9.27
N SER A 34 2.58 3.22 -10.24
CA SER A 34 2.70 2.85 -11.65
C SER A 34 4.18 2.91 -12.05
N SER A 35 4.61 1.96 -12.87
CA SER A 35 5.95 1.89 -13.45
C SER A 35 6.42 3.23 -14.04
N GLN A 36 5.48 4.05 -14.53
CA GLN A 36 5.71 5.41 -14.98
C GLN A 36 6.28 6.34 -13.89
N GLN A 37 5.71 6.32 -12.68
CA GLN A 37 6.19 7.14 -11.57
C GLN A 37 7.52 6.64 -11.03
N GLN A 38 7.80 5.33 -11.11
CA GLN A 38 9.14 4.80 -10.82
C GLN A 38 10.17 5.31 -11.83
N ASN A 39 9.87 5.30 -13.13
CA ASN A 39 10.81 5.77 -14.16
C ASN A 39 11.19 7.25 -13.98
N ASP A 40 10.24 8.12 -13.63
CA ASP A 40 10.54 9.53 -13.37
C ASP A 40 11.41 9.71 -12.11
N ILE A 41 11.18 8.91 -11.07
CA ILE A 41 12.05 8.90 -9.88
C ILE A 41 13.47 8.49 -10.28
N LEU A 42 13.64 7.37 -10.99
CA LEU A 42 14.95 6.83 -11.38
C LEU A 42 15.78 7.79 -12.24
N LYS A 43 15.13 8.66 -13.03
CA LYS A 43 15.81 9.58 -13.94
C LYS A 43 16.48 10.76 -13.21
N HIS A 44 16.01 11.10 -12.02
CA HIS A 44 16.43 12.29 -11.28
C HIS A 44 16.84 12.00 -9.83
N SER A 45 16.98 10.73 -9.48
CA SER A 45 17.43 10.31 -8.16
C SER A 45 18.45 9.19 -8.24
N TYR A 46 19.38 9.16 -7.29
CA TYR A 46 20.38 8.11 -7.20
C TYR A 46 19.98 7.05 -6.16
N PRO A 47 20.27 5.76 -6.44
CA PRO A 47 20.01 4.70 -5.48
C PRO A 47 20.95 4.87 -4.28
N THR A 48 20.39 4.75 -3.08
CA THR A 48 21.18 4.67 -1.84
C THR A 48 21.36 3.20 -1.45
N PRO A 49 22.35 2.86 -0.59
CA PRO A 49 22.49 1.51 -0.04
C PRO A 49 21.40 1.16 0.98
N GLU A 50 20.47 2.06 1.26
CA GLU A 50 19.39 1.86 2.24
C GLU A 50 18.27 1.02 1.61
N VAL A 51 17.96 -0.09 2.27
CA VAL A 51 16.94 -1.05 1.85
C VAL A 51 16.00 -1.28 3.02
N PHE A 52 14.70 -1.21 2.76
CA PHE A 52 13.64 -1.43 3.71
C PHE A 52 12.82 -2.65 3.33
N VAL A 53 12.68 -3.60 4.25
CA VAL A 53 11.81 -4.77 4.08
C VAL A 53 10.55 -4.53 4.88
N ASP A 54 9.40 -4.46 4.21
CA ASP A 54 8.13 -4.26 4.89
C ASP A 54 7.69 -5.59 5.56
N PRO A 55 7.55 -5.64 6.90
CA PRO A 55 7.19 -6.88 7.60
C PRO A 55 5.74 -7.33 7.33
N ALA A 56 4.89 -6.47 6.76
CA ALA A 56 3.52 -6.79 6.46
C ALA A 56 3.35 -7.61 5.18
N ASP A 57 4.23 -7.41 4.18
CA ASP A 57 4.14 -8.07 2.87
C ASP A 57 5.46 -8.74 2.42
N GLY A 58 6.55 -8.60 3.18
CA GLY A 58 7.85 -9.15 2.87
C GLY A 58 8.55 -8.48 1.68
N LYS A 59 8.03 -7.35 1.18
CA LYS A 59 8.57 -6.68 0.01
C LYS A 59 9.77 -5.83 0.35
N THR A 60 10.76 -5.88 -0.55
CA THR A 60 11.99 -5.10 -0.45
C THR A 60 11.87 -3.80 -1.23
N TYR A 61 12.08 -2.68 -0.55
CA TYR A 61 12.09 -1.33 -1.10
C TYR A 61 13.50 -0.75 -1.02
N ARG A 62 14.02 -0.28 -2.14
CA ARG A 62 15.26 0.50 -2.21
C ARG A 62 14.96 1.98 -2.10
N VAL A 63 15.76 2.69 -1.32
CA VAL A 63 15.62 4.14 -1.16
C VAL A 63 16.39 4.87 -2.26
N TYR A 64 15.75 5.86 -2.86
CA TYR A 64 16.31 6.76 -3.86
C TYR A 64 16.32 8.18 -3.32
N TYR A 65 17.42 8.90 -3.51
CA TYR A 65 17.55 10.28 -3.06
C TYR A 65 17.57 11.24 -4.24
N HIS A 66 16.74 12.28 -4.17
CA HIS A 66 16.63 13.30 -5.19
C HIS A 66 17.45 14.53 -4.78
N GLU A 67 18.57 14.77 -5.45
CA GLU A 67 19.51 15.84 -5.10
C GLU A 67 18.90 17.24 -5.17
N GLN A 68 18.01 17.49 -6.14
CA GLN A 68 17.42 18.81 -6.38
C GLN A 68 16.39 19.23 -5.32
N THR A 69 15.69 18.26 -4.72
CA THR A 69 14.57 18.53 -3.79
C THR A 69 14.87 18.07 -2.37
N GLY A 70 15.93 17.29 -2.15
CA GLY A 70 16.21 16.64 -0.88
C GLY A 70 15.23 15.53 -0.49
N THR A 71 14.35 15.11 -1.41
CA THR A 71 13.28 14.15 -1.14
C THR A 71 13.79 12.71 -1.24
N ARG A 72 13.21 11.81 -0.43
CA ARG A 72 13.48 10.37 -0.46
C ARG A 72 12.29 9.60 -1.02
N SER A 73 12.55 8.68 -1.94
CA SER A 73 11.55 7.85 -2.60
C SER A 73 11.85 6.36 -2.40
N TYR A 74 10.82 5.59 -2.04
CA TYR A 74 10.90 4.14 -1.89
C TYR A 74 10.40 3.45 -3.16
N VAL A 75 11.23 2.60 -3.75
CA VAL A 75 10.94 1.87 -4.99
C VAL A 75 11.10 0.37 -4.73
N GLU A 76 10.12 -0.43 -5.14
CA GLU A 76 10.15 -1.89 -4.97
C GLU A 76 11.19 -2.53 -5.90
N GLU A 77 12.07 -3.37 -5.36
CA GLU A 77 13.24 -3.92 -6.08
C GLU A 77 12.84 -4.89 -7.21
N TYR A 78 11.74 -5.62 -7.06
CA TYR A 78 11.25 -6.60 -8.05
C TYR A 78 10.73 -5.96 -9.35
N SER A 79 10.61 -4.63 -9.44
CA SER A 79 10.14 -3.96 -10.66
C SER A 79 11.26 -3.70 -11.70
N GLN A 80 12.52 -4.06 -11.40
CA GLN A 80 13.69 -3.73 -12.23
C GLN A 80 14.29 -4.92 -12.99
N SER A 81 13.62 -6.07 -13.06
CA SER A 81 14.07 -7.24 -13.86
C SER A 81 13.54 -7.22 -15.28
#